data_AF-A0A1G3JCQ1-F1
#
_entry.id   AF-A0A1G3JCQ1-F1
#
_cell.length_a   1.000
_cell.length_b   1.000
_cell.length_c   1.000
_cell.angle_alpha   90.00
_cell.angle_beta   90.00
_cell.angle_gamma   90.00
#
_symmetry.space_group_name_H-M   'P 1'
#
loop_
_entity.id
_entity.type
_entity.pdbx_description
1 polymer ?
#
loop_
_entity_poly.entity_id
_entity_poly.type
_entity_poly.pdbx_seq_one_letter_code
_entity_poly.pdbx_strand_id
1 'polypeptide(L)' 'MAAADAIAPKLGRLQRMAHRAIRHAGAAGLTADELAARLGMDRCSIQPRTSELKRKGLIRDSGQRRPNATGKLAIVWIAS' A
#
# COMPACT_ATOMS: atom_id res chain seq x y z
N MET A 1 -8.91 -17.29 6.50
CA MET A 1 -8.11 -16.68 7.57
C MET A 1 -6.97 -15.91 6.93
N ALA A 2 -6.90 -14.60 7.19
CA ALA A 2 -6.03 -13.67 6.47
C ALA A 2 -4.56 -13.90 6.84
N ALA A 3 -3.73 -14.26 5.86
CA ALA A 3 -2.28 -14.44 6.01
C ALA A 3 -1.55 -13.17 6.52
N ALA A 4 -2.22 -12.02 6.54
CA ALA A 4 -1.64 -10.77 6.99
C ALA A 4 -1.45 -10.65 8.51
N ASP A 5 -2.27 -11.32 9.32
CA ASP A 5 -2.15 -11.21 10.78
C ASP A 5 -0.91 -11.94 11.31
N ALA A 6 -0.49 -13.03 10.66
CA ALA A 6 0.68 -13.81 11.05
C ALA A 6 2.02 -13.16 10.65
N ILE A 7 2.04 -12.28 9.64
CA ILE A 7 3.26 -11.64 9.12
C ILE A 7 3.49 -10.25 9.77
N ALA A 8 2.47 -9.67 10.40
CA ALA A 8 2.52 -8.39 11.10
C ALA A 8 3.74 -8.19 12.05
N PRO A 9 4.21 -9.19 12.85
CA PRO A 9 5.35 -8.98 13.74
C PRO A 9 6.70 -8.79 13.03
N LYS A 10 6.85 -9.20 11.76
CA LYS A 10 8.11 -9.06 10.97
C LYS A 10 8.14 -7.83 10.06
N LEU A 11 7.13 -6.95 10.13
CA LEU A 11 7.10 -5.73 9.33
C LEU A 11 7.79 -4.59 10.05
N GLY A 12 8.61 -3.80 9.34
CA GLY A 12 9.11 -2.53 9.86
C GLY A 12 7.99 -1.52 10.10
N ARG A 13 8.24 -0.46 10.88
CA ARG A 13 7.23 0.55 11.25
C ARG A 13 6.46 1.10 10.03
N LEU A 14 7.18 1.51 8.98
CA LEU A 14 6.57 2.07 7.76
C LEU A 14 5.75 1.03 6.98
N GLN A 15 6.22 -0.21 6.89
CA GLN A 15 5.47 -1.30 6.26
C GLN A 15 4.15 -1.56 7.00
N ARG A 16 4.16 -1.56 8.34
CA ARG A 16 2.94 -1.72 9.15
C ARG A 16 1.96 -0.57 8.91
N MET A 17 2.44 0.67 8.90
CA MET A 17 1.60 1.84 8.64
C MET A 17 0.99 1.78 7.23
N ALA A 18 1.79 1.46 6.22
CA ALA A 18 1.36 1.30 4.83
C ALA A 18 0.30 0.20 4.69
N HIS A 19 0.57 -1.00 5.22
CA HIS A 19 -0.38 -2.11 5.16
C HIS A 19 -1.68 -1.80 5.89
N ARG A 20 -1.61 -1.16 7.08
CA ARG A 20 -2.82 -0.75 7.83
C ARG A 20 -3.66 0.23 7.02
N ALA A 21 -3.04 1.25 6.43
CA ALA A 21 -3.77 2.25 5.64
C ALA A 21 -4.43 1.63 4.40
N ILE A 22 -3.74 0.74 3.69
CA ILE A 22 -4.29 -0.02 2.54
C ILE A 22 -5.45 -0.92 2.99
N ARG A 23 -5.31 -1.63 4.12
CA ARG A 23 -6.41 -2.41 4.72
C ARG A 23 -7.64 -1.57 5.02
N HIS A 24 -7.45 -0.39 5.62
CA HIS A 24 -8.56 0.52 5.95
C HIS A 24 -9.24 1.10 4.71
N ALA A 25 -8.54 1.19 3.58
CA ALA A 25 -9.13 1.62 2.31
C ALA A 25 -10.02 0.55 1.64
N GLY A 26 -9.95 -0.71 2.10
CA GLY A 26 -10.78 -1.80 1.60
C GLY A 26 -10.64 -1.99 0.08
N ALA A 27 -11.76 -2.20 -0.61
CA ALA A 27 -11.81 -2.43 -2.05
C ALA A 27 -11.43 -1.19 -2.89
N ALA A 28 -11.57 0.02 -2.34
CA ALA A 28 -11.17 1.24 -3.04
C ALA A 28 -9.64 1.34 -3.22
N GLY A 29 -8.89 0.71 -2.31
CA GLY A 29 -7.43 0.68 -2.32
C GLY A 29 -6.79 2.06 -2.24
N LEU A 30 -5.47 2.09 -2.35
CA LEU A 30 -4.68 3.32 -2.38
C LEU A 30 -3.57 3.21 -3.40
N THR A 31 -3.34 4.27 -4.17
CA THR A 31 -2.08 4.44 -4.90
C THR A 31 -0.94 4.74 -3.93
N ALA A 32 0.31 4.62 -4.40
CA ALA A 32 1.48 5.00 -3.58
C ALA A 32 1.45 6.48 -3.19
N ASP A 33 0.98 7.35 -4.08
CA ASP A 33 0.85 8.78 -3.87
C ASP A 33 -0.23 9.11 -2.82
N GLU A 34 -1.42 8.50 -2.90
CA GLU A 34 -2.48 8.69 -1.90
C GLU A 34 -2.12 8.12 -0.55
N LEU A 35 -1.41 6.99 -0.53
CA LEU A 35 -0.90 6.39 0.68
C LEU A 35 0.13 7.31 1.36
N ALA A 36 1.01 7.93 0.57
CA ALA A 36 1.98 8.90 1.06
C ALA A 36 1.29 10.15 1.64
N ALA A 37 0.33 10.71 0.92
CA ALA A 37 -0.48 11.84 1.38
C ALA A 37 -1.21 11.51 2.69
N ARG A 38 -1.84 10.34 2.78
CA ARG A 38 -2.60 9.90 3.96
C ARG A 38 -1.73 9.62 5.18
N LEU A 39 -0.47 9.23 4.97
CA LEU A 39 0.49 9.00 6.06
C LEU A 39 1.33 10.25 6.39
N GLY A 40 1.15 11.35 5.65
CA GLY A 40 1.98 12.56 5.81
C GLY A 40 3.45 12.30 5.50
N MET A 41 3.72 11.46 4.49
CA MET A 41 5.07 11.01 4.12
C MET A 41 5.38 11.32 2.67
N ASP A 42 6.67 11.34 2.35
CA ASP A 42 7.12 11.43 0.96
C ASP A 42 6.86 10.11 0.20
N ARG A 43 6.49 10.24 -1.07
CA ARG A 43 6.22 9.10 -1.96
C ARG A 43 7.41 8.16 -2.10
N CYS A 44 8.64 8.68 -2.14
CA CYS A 44 9.86 7.86 -2.22
C CYS A 44 10.06 7.00 -0.97
N SER A 45 9.49 7.40 0.17
CA SER A 45 9.48 6.58 1.39
C SER A 45 8.42 5.48 1.37
N ILE A 46 7.36 5.61 0.57
CA ILE A 46 6.23 4.66 0.52
C ILE A 46 6.35 3.66 -0.63
N GLN A 47 6.83 4.08 -1.78
CA GLN A 47 6.97 3.23 -2.97
C GLN A 47 7.79 1.93 -2.75
N PRO A 48 8.93 1.93 -2.04
CA PRO A 48 9.62 0.68 -1.72
C PRO A 48 8.79 -0.21 -0.79
N ARG A 49 7.94 0.36 0.07
CA ARG A 49 7.18 -0.37 1.10
C ARG A 49 6.00 -1.08 0.47
N THR A 50 5.33 -0.47 -0.50
CA THR A 50 4.31 -1.16 -1.30
C THR A 50 4.92 -2.33 -2.08
N SER A 51 6.11 -2.16 -2.66
CA SER A 51 6.83 -3.25 -3.36
C SER A 51 7.23 -4.40 -2.42
N GLU A 52 7.73 -4.08 -1.23
CA GLU A 52 8.06 -5.06 -0.18
C GLU A 52 6.80 -5.81 0.30
N LEU A 53 5.71 -5.10 0.56
CA LEU A 53 4.43 -5.69 0.97
C LEU A 53 3.84 -6.59 -0.12
N LYS A 54 3.96 -6.19 -1.40
CA LYS A 54 3.58 -7.02 -2.54
C LYS A 54 4.40 -8.31 -2.58
N ARG A 55 5.73 -8.22 -2.45
CA ARG A 55 6.62 -9.40 -2.39
C ARG A 55 6.28 -10.33 -1.24
N LYS A 56 5.84 -9.79 -0.10
CA LYS A 56 5.37 -10.56 1.07
C LYS A 56 3.94 -11.11 0.91
N GLY A 57 3.25 -10.83 -0.20
CA GLY A 57 1.88 -11.29 -0.44
C GLY A 57 0.81 -10.60 0.42
N LEU A 58 1.14 -9.45 1.02
CA LEU A 58 0.24 -8.74 1.95
C LEU A 58 -0.71 -7.77 1.25
N ILE A 59 -0.30 -7.29 0.08
CA ILE A 59 -1.09 -6.44 -0.79
C ILE A 59 -0.99 -6.98 -2.22
N ARG A 60 -2.01 -6.65 -3.02
CA ARG A 60 -2.06 -7.02 -4.44
C ARG A 60 -2.53 -5.84 -5.27
N ASP A 61 -2.23 -5.90 -6.56
CA ASP A 61 -2.76 -4.97 -7.55
C ASP A 61 -4.27 -5.18 -7.65
N SER A 62 -5.06 -4.11 -7.54
CA SER A 62 -6.52 -4.19 -7.68
C SER A 62 -6.98 -4.31 -9.13
N GLY A 63 -6.07 -4.14 -10.09
CA GLY A 63 -6.38 -3.98 -11.52
C GLY A 63 -6.78 -2.55 -11.89
N GLN A 64 -7.06 -1.69 -10.90
CA GLN A 64 -7.42 -0.30 -11.14
C GLN A 64 -6.19 0.58 -11.24
N ARG A 65 -6.34 1.69 -11.97
CA ARG A 65 -5.33 2.73 -12.09
C ARG A 65 -5.97 4.08 -11.79
N ARG A 66 -5.25 4.95 -11.10
CA ARG A 66 -5.71 6.31 -10.77
C ARG A 66 -4.61 7.32 -11.12
N PRO A 67 -4.94 8.49 -11.69
CA PRO A 67 -3.95 9.51 -11.97
C PRO A 67 -3.27 9.97 -10.68
N ASN A 68 -1.95 10.10 -10.72
CA ASN A 68 -1.17 10.74 -9.66
C ASN A 68 -1.06 12.26 -9.91
N ALA A 69 -0.34 12.96 -9.02
CA ALA A 69 -0.12 14.40 -9.13
C ALA A 69 0.57 14.85 -10.44
N THR A 70 1.24 13.94 -11.15
CA THR A 70 1.90 14.23 -12.43
C THR A 70 1.09 13.75 -13.64
N GLY A 71 -0.17 13.38 -13.45
CA GLY A 71 -1.07 12.90 -14.50
C GLY A 71 -0.80 11.47 -14.97
N LYS A 72 0.18 10.77 -14.37
CA LYS A 72 0.50 9.38 -14.70
C LYS A 72 -0.44 8.43 -13.96
N LEU A 73 -0.82 7.34 -14.63
CA LEU A 73 -1.64 6.29 -14.05
C LEU A 73 -0.82 5.45 -13.07
N ALA A 74 -1.17 5.52 -11.78
CA ALA A 74 -0.56 4.75 -10.71
C ALA A 74 -1.40 3.51 -10.37
N ILE A 75 -0.71 2.44 -9.95
CA ILE A 75 -1.34 1.21 -9.46
C ILE A 75 -2.09 1.49 -8.17
N VAL A 76 -3.35 1.05 -8.10
CA VAL A 76 -4.12 1.03 -6.86
C VAL A 76 -3.86 -0.29 -6.15
N TRP A 77 -3.35 -0.21 -4.92
CA TRP A 77 -3.06 -1.38 -4.08
C TRP A 77 -4.23 -1.67 -3.14
N ILE A 78 -4.59 -2.94 -3.04
CA ILE A 78 -5.57 -3.45 -2.07
C ILE A 78 -4.91 -4.50 -1.18
N ALA A 79 -5.43 -4.68 0.03
CA ALA A 79 -4.95 -5.73 0.92
C ALA A 79 -5.34 -7.12 0.38
N SER A 80 -4.46 -8.11 0.58
CA SER A 80 -4.74 -9.50 0.15
C SER A 80 -5.56 -10.32 1.14
#